data_AF-A0AA85ELS9-F1
#
_entry.id   AF-A0AA85ELS9-F1
#
_cell.length_a   1.000
_cell.length_b   1.000
_cell.length_c   1.000
_cell.angle_alpha   90.00
_cell.angle_beta   90.00
_cell.angle_gamma   90.00
#
_symmetry.space_group_name_H-M   'P 1'
#
loop_
_entity.id
_entity.type
_entity.pdbx_description
1 polymer ?
#
loop_
_entity_poly.entity_id
_entity_poly.type
_entity_poly.pdbx_seq_one_letter_code
_entity_poly.pdbx_strand_id
1 'polypeptide(L)'
;MNNIESYCLSYKTGAIVENPMKSLPLKWKAWNTIIDRLPELSRNRSLRKEIELLPLLDLDGLDNHKELRLAHKILAFICSVYVWQDGEGGETESLPVQIAEPLLQVSDRLGIQPILTNEDLVLSNCIPSTLPTEEQTLRYSFI
;
A
#
# COMPACT_ATOMS: atom_id res chain seq x y z
N MET A 1 18.39 16.61 22.12
CA MET A 1 17.11 16.48 21.39
C MET A 1 17.27 15.33 20.41
N ASN A 2 16.31 14.41 20.35
CA ASN A 2 16.33 13.32 19.36
C ASN A 2 16.16 13.93 17.95
N ASN A 3 16.92 13.42 16.98
CA ASN A 3 16.78 13.79 15.56
C ASN A 3 15.39 13.36 15.05
N ILE A 4 14.69 14.22 14.31
CA ILE A 4 13.33 13.92 13.81
C ILE A 4 13.30 12.71 12.88
N GLU A 5 14.42 12.40 12.23
CA GLU A 5 14.57 11.23 11.36
C GLU A 5 14.36 9.91 12.13
N SER A 6 14.64 9.88 13.43
CA SER A 6 14.35 8.71 14.28
C SER A 6 12.85 8.44 14.46
N TYR A 7 12.01 9.42 14.15
CA TYR A 7 10.55 9.29 14.10
C TYR A 7 10.04 9.12 12.67
N CYS A 8 10.92 8.80 11.71
CA CYS A 8 10.61 8.69 10.28
C CYS A 8 10.05 10.00 9.67
N LEU A 9 10.47 11.16 10.20
CA LEU A 9 10.08 12.48 9.67
C LEU A 9 11.21 13.12 8.85
N SER A 10 10.82 13.86 7.83
CA SER A 10 11.68 14.68 7.00
C SER A 10 11.58 16.17 7.37
N TYR A 11 12.72 16.87 7.36
CA TYR A 11 12.76 18.33 7.45
C TYR A 11 12.15 19.04 6.23
N LYS A 12 12.05 18.35 5.09
CA LYS A 12 11.54 18.92 3.83
C LYS A 12 10.06 18.60 3.61
N THR A 13 9.65 17.39 3.93
CA THR A 13 8.32 16.86 3.60
C THR A 13 7.48 16.48 4.82
N GLY A 14 8.01 16.67 6.04
CA GLY A 14 7.33 16.27 7.27
C GLY A 14 7.14 14.75 7.30
N ALA A 15 5.89 14.31 7.45
CA ALA A 15 5.55 12.88 7.51
C ALA A 15 5.46 12.21 6.13
N ILE A 16 5.54 12.97 5.02
CA ILE A 16 5.46 12.38 3.68
C ILE A 16 6.78 11.68 3.37
N VAL A 17 6.66 10.40 2.99
CA VAL A 17 7.81 9.53 2.74
C VAL A 17 8.58 10.02 1.53
N GLU A 18 9.86 10.35 1.73
CA GLU A 18 10.75 10.67 0.63
C GLU A 18 11.20 9.39 -0.09
N ASN A 19 11.12 9.40 -1.43
CA ASN A 19 11.52 8.27 -2.28
C ASN A 19 10.85 6.94 -1.86
N PRO A 20 9.50 6.86 -1.84
CA PRO A 20 8.81 5.64 -1.48
C PRO A 20 9.20 4.50 -2.44
N MET A 21 9.34 3.30 -1.89
CA MET A 21 9.57 2.10 -2.70
C MET A 21 8.39 1.92 -3.65
N LYS A 22 8.67 1.59 -4.92
CA LYS A 22 7.66 1.51 -5.98
C LYS A 22 7.25 0.09 -6.34
N SER A 23 8.10 -0.90 -6.06
CA SER A 23 7.83 -2.30 -6.36
C SER A 23 8.52 -3.21 -5.36
N LEU A 24 7.87 -4.33 -5.07
CA LEU A 24 8.45 -5.39 -4.25
C LEU A 24 9.42 -6.27 -5.07
N PRO A 25 10.37 -6.96 -4.41
CA PRO A 25 11.24 -7.95 -5.05
C PRO A 25 10.48 -9.06 -5.81
N LEU A 26 11.20 -9.76 -6.71
CA LEU A 26 10.64 -10.74 -7.64
C LEU A 26 9.80 -11.84 -6.97
N LYS A 27 10.12 -12.22 -5.73
CA LYS A 27 9.37 -13.21 -4.94
C LYS A 27 7.89 -12.82 -4.78
N TRP A 28 7.60 -11.52 -4.65
CA TRP A 28 6.24 -10.98 -4.47
C TRP A 28 5.68 -10.27 -5.70
N LYS A 29 6.22 -10.58 -6.89
CA LYS A 29 5.82 -9.92 -8.15
C LYS A 29 4.32 -10.02 -8.48
N ALA A 30 3.63 -11.05 -7.95
CA ALA A 30 2.20 -11.22 -8.21
C ALA A 30 1.38 -10.08 -7.61
N TRP A 31 1.76 -9.57 -6.43
CA TRP A 31 1.13 -8.39 -5.85
C TRP A 31 1.43 -7.12 -6.65
N ASN A 32 2.68 -6.93 -7.11
CA ASN A 32 3.02 -5.82 -8.03
C ASN A 32 2.13 -5.85 -9.28
N THR A 33 1.94 -7.04 -9.86
CA THR A 33 1.13 -7.21 -11.09
C THR A 33 -0.34 -6.84 -10.86
N ILE A 34 -0.90 -7.20 -9.70
CA ILE A 34 -2.29 -6.86 -9.36
C ILE A 34 -2.43 -5.36 -9.11
N ILE A 35 -1.54 -4.74 -8.32
CA ILE A 35 -1.66 -3.31 -8.02
C ILE A 35 -1.52 -2.44 -9.27
N ASP A 36 -0.62 -2.81 -10.19
CA ASP A 36 -0.44 -2.11 -11.47
C ASP A 36 -1.69 -2.18 -12.35
N ARG A 37 -2.44 -3.30 -12.28
CA ARG A 37 -3.69 -3.50 -13.01
C ARG A 37 -4.93 -3.08 -12.21
N LEU A 38 -4.80 -2.69 -10.94
CA LEU A 38 -5.93 -2.49 -10.04
C LEU A 38 -6.96 -1.48 -10.58
N PRO A 39 -6.58 -0.36 -11.24
CA PRO A 39 -7.56 0.55 -11.83
C PRO A 39 -8.41 -0.09 -12.94
N GLU A 40 -7.84 -1.00 -13.73
CA GLU A 40 -8.57 -1.76 -14.76
C GLU A 40 -9.47 -2.81 -14.11
N LEU A 41 -8.93 -3.58 -13.16
CA LEU A 41 -9.63 -4.64 -12.43
C LEU A 41 -10.81 -4.12 -11.61
N SER A 42 -10.70 -2.90 -11.09
CA SER A 42 -11.80 -2.20 -10.42
C SER A 42 -12.88 -1.80 -11.43
N ARG A 43 -12.51 -1.17 -12.55
CA ARG A 43 -13.46 -0.72 -13.59
C ARG A 43 -14.26 -1.85 -14.22
N ASN A 44 -13.63 -2.99 -14.48
CA ASN A 44 -14.27 -4.14 -15.11
C ASN A 44 -14.86 -5.16 -14.11
N ARG A 45 -14.73 -4.89 -12.79
CA ARG A 45 -15.18 -5.76 -11.70
C ARG A 45 -14.62 -7.19 -11.78
N SER A 46 -13.36 -7.33 -12.19
CA SER A 46 -12.71 -8.64 -12.35
C SER A 46 -11.66 -8.95 -11.29
N LEU A 47 -11.46 -8.08 -10.29
CA LEU A 47 -10.46 -8.28 -9.24
C LEU A 47 -10.70 -9.60 -8.48
N ARG A 48 -11.94 -9.89 -8.06
CA ARG A 48 -12.23 -11.11 -7.28
C ARG A 48 -11.76 -12.38 -8.02
N LYS A 49 -11.98 -12.46 -9.34
CA LYS A 49 -11.54 -13.58 -10.18
C LYS A 49 -10.00 -13.67 -10.29
N GLU A 50 -9.31 -12.54 -10.35
CA GLU A 50 -7.85 -12.53 -10.37
C GLU A 50 -7.26 -12.96 -9.02
N ILE A 51 -7.92 -12.63 -7.90
CA ILE A 51 -7.50 -13.06 -6.56
C ILE A 51 -7.69 -14.57 -6.36
N GLU A 52 -8.73 -15.18 -6.93
CA GLU A 52 -8.90 -16.64 -6.91
C GLU A 52 -7.72 -17.39 -7.54
N LEU A 53 -7.06 -16.78 -8.53
CA LEU A 53 -5.90 -17.33 -9.23
C LEU A 53 -4.57 -17.00 -8.55
N LEU A 54 -4.58 -16.12 -7.55
CA LEU A 54 -3.37 -15.71 -6.84
C LEU A 54 -2.88 -16.87 -5.96
N PRO A 55 -1.61 -17.29 -6.03
CA PRO A 55 -1.05 -18.18 -5.02
C PRO A 55 -0.96 -17.47 -3.67
N LEU A 56 -1.12 -18.22 -2.58
CA LEU A 56 -0.71 -17.75 -1.26
C LEU A 56 0.81 -17.57 -1.25
N LEU A 57 1.26 -16.33 -1.13
CA LEU A 57 2.69 -16.00 -1.13
C LEU A 57 3.25 -16.09 0.28
N ASP A 58 4.38 -16.77 0.41
CA ASP A 58 5.18 -16.80 1.63
C ASP A 58 5.90 -15.45 1.84
N LEU A 59 6.00 -15.05 3.11
CA LEU A 59 6.61 -13.80 3.57
C LEU A 59 8.06 -13.95 4.05
N ASP A 60 8.68 -15.14 3.91
CA ASP A 60 10.07 -15.31 4.32
C ASP A 60 10.98 -14.31 3.59
N GLY A 61 11.75 -13.54 4.36
CA GLY A 61 12.65 -12.49 3.86
C GLY A 61 11.97 -11.14 3.61
N LEU A 62 10.67 -10.99 3.86
CA LEU A 62 9.98 -9.70 3.85
C LEU A 62 10.12 -9.02 5.23
N ASP A 63 11.31 -8.52 5.53
CA ASP A 63 11.64 -8.02 6.88
C ASP A 63 12.07 -6.54 6.88
N ASN A 64 12.42 -5.99 5.72
CA ASN A 64 12.78 -4.59 5.59
C ASN A 64 11.54 -3.70 5.79
N HIS A 65 11.65 -2.68 6.64
CA HIS A 65 10.56 -1.74 6.91
C HIS A 65 9.95 -1.13 5.63
N LYS A 66 10.78 -0.76 4.63
CA LYS A 66 10.27 -0.20 3.36
C LYS A 66 9.46 -1.22 2.55
N GLU A 67 9.88 -2.48 2.56
CA GLU A 67 9.19 -3.57 1.86
C GLU A 67 7.89 -3.92 2.57
N LEU A 68 7.91 -4.02 3.90
CA LEU A 68 6.72 -4.23 4.72
C LEU A 68 5.69 -3.12 4.50
N ARG A 69 6.12 -1.84 4.50
CA ARG A 69 5.24 -0.70 4.21
C ARG A 69 4.61 -0.78 2.82
N LEU A 70 5.39 -1.11 1.79
CA LEU A 70 4.85 -1.25 0.45
C LEU A 70 3.91 -2.46 0.32
N ALA A 71 4.26 -3.60 0.92
CA ALA A 71 3.42 -4.79 0.93
C ALA A 71 2.08 -4.52 1.63
N HIS A 72 2.11 -3.87 2.80
CA HIS A 72 0.91 -3.44 3.52
C HIS A 72 0.02 -2.58 2.63
N LYS A 73 0.58 -1.53 2.04
CA LYS A 73 -0.13 -0.62 1.14
C LYS A 73 -0.80 -1.39 0.00
N ILE A 74 -0.04 -2.21 -0.73
CA ILE A 74 -0.57 -2.98 -1.86
C ILE A 74 -1.72 -3.89 -1.42
N LEU A 75 -1.51 -4.68 -0.36
CA LEU A 75 -2.51 -5.62 0.15
C LEU A 75 -3.76 -4.89 0.65
N ALA A 76 -3.60 -3.77 1.36
CA ALA A 76 -4.71 -2.98 1.88
C ALA A 76 -5.54 -2.33 0.75
N PHE A 77 -4.89 -1.85 -0.32
CA PHE A 77 -5.58 -1.37 -1.52
C PHE A 77 -6.36 -2.50 -2.21
N ILE A 78 -5.73 -3.66 -2.40
CA ILE A 78 -6.37 -4.84 -3.00
C ILE A 78 -7.58 -5.27 -2.17
N CYS A 79 -7.43 -5.41 -0.84
CA CYS A 79 -8.52 -5.77 0.06
C CYS A 79 -9.67 -4.75 0.01
N SER A 80 -9.36 -3.44 0.01
CA SER A 80 -10.38 -2.39 -0.08
C SER A 80 -11.20 -2.50 -1.37
N VAL A 81 -10.54 -2.64 -2.53
CA VAL A 81 -11.23 -2.83 -3.81
C VAL A 81 -11.96 -4.17 -3.87
N TYR A 82 -11.42 -5.23 -3.28
CA TYR A 82 -12.06 -6.55 -3.25
C TYR A 82 -13.39 -6.52 -2.49
N VAL A 83 -13.40 -5.89 -1.30
CA VAL A 83 -14.60 -5.73 -0.48
C VAL A 83 -15.63 -4.94 -1.25
N TRP A 84 -15.26 -3.75 -1.73
CA TRP A 84 -16.21 -2.78 -2.32
C TRP A 84 -16.40 -2.88 -3.84
N GLN A 85 -15.92 -3.96 -4.47
CA GLN A 85 -15.89 -4.08 -5.94
C GLN A 85 -17.25 -3.80 -6.60
N ASP A 86 -18.34 -4.26 -5.99
CA ASP A 86 -19.70 -4.14 -6.52
C ASP A 86 -20.47 -2.92 -5.97
N GLY A 87 -19.82 -2.09 -5.15
CA GLY A 87 -20.41 -0.92 -4.51
C GLY A 87 -21.26 -1.25 -3.29
N GLU A 88 -22.04 -0.27 -2.85
CA GLU A 88 -22.95 -0.39 -1.70
C GLU A 88 -24.00 -1.48 -1.92
N GLY A 89 -24.13 -2.40 -0.96
CA GLY A 89 -24.98 -3.59 -1.01
C GLY A 89 -24.38 -4.78 -1.77
N GLY A 90 -23.19 -4.61 -2.36
CA GLY A 90 -22.43 -5.66 -3.04
C GLY A 90 -21.11 -6.01 -2.33
N GLU A 91 -20.89 -5.46 -1.14
CA GLU A 91 -19.75 -5.76 -0.31
C GLU A 91 -19.73 -7.22 0.15
N THR A 92 -18.54 -7.71 0.48
CA THR A 92 -18.36 -9.06 1.02
C THR A 92 -17.77 -8.98 2.42
N GLU A 93 -18.25 -9.86 3.29
CA GLU A 93 -17.80 -9.97 4.68
C GLU A 93 -16.59 -10.91 4.84
N SER A 94 -16.12 -11.53 3.74
CA SER A 94 -15.04 -12.51 3.76
C SER A 94 -13.95 -12.17 2.73
N LEU A 95 -12.69 -12.25 3.15
CA LEU A 95 -11.53 -12.10 2.28
C LEU A 95 -10.87 -13.47 2.01
N PRO A 96 -10.41 -13.74 0.78
CA PRO A 96 -9.62 -14.92 0.47
C PRO A 96 -8.28 -14.92 1.24
N VAL A 97 -7.82 -16.11 1.64
CA VAL A 97 -6.58 -16.28 2.43
C VAL A 97 -5.35 -15.69 1.73
N GLN A 98 -5.34 -15.72 0.41
CA GLN A 98 -4.30 -15.18 -0.48
C GLN A 98 -3.94 -13.71 -0.20
N ILE A 99 -4.89 -12.94 0.33
CA ILE A 99 -4.71 -11.52 0.67
C ILE A 99 -4.94 -11.26 2.16
N ALA A 100 -5.84 -12.00 2.81
CA ALA A 100 -6.15 -11.82 4.22
C ALA A 100 -4.98 -12.18 5.14
N GLU A 101 -4.36 -13.35 4.93
CA GLU A 101 -3.27 -13.83 5.79
C GLU A 101 -2.00 -12.97 5.62
N PRO A 102 -1.53 -12.67 4.39
CA PRO A 102 -0.40 -11.75 4.21
C PRO A 102 -0.64 -10.37 4.80
N LEU A 103 -1.85 -9.81 4.65
CA LEU A 103 -2.15 -8.49 5.22
C LEU A 103 -2.06 -8.53 6.75
N LEU A 104 -2.66 -9.53 7.40
CA LEU A 104 -2.57 -9.72 8.84
C LEU A 104 -1.12 -9.82 9.32
N GLN A 105 -0.31 -10.67 8.69
CA GLN A 105 1.07 -10.88 9.08
C GLN A 105 1.95 -9.64 8.86
N VAL A 106 1.80 -8.94 7.74
CA VAL A 106 2.54 -7.70 7.47
C VAL A 106 2.14 -6.60 8.44
N SER A 107 0.84 -6.45 8.73
CA SER A 107 0.33 -5.48 9.69
C SER A 107 0.85 -5.75 11.11
N ASP A 108 0.90 -7.02 11.53
CA ASP A 108 1.46 -7.44 12.81
C ASP A 108 2.96 -7.08 12.92
N ARG A 109 3.76 -7.41 11.90
CA ARG A 109 5.18 -7.04 11.83
C ARG A 109 5.42 -5.52 11.90
N LEU A 110 4.48 -4.73 11.38
CA LEU A 110 4.53 -3.26 11.41
C LEU A 110 3.93 -2.66 12.68
N GLY A 111 3.22 -3.43 13.50
CA GLY A 111 2.47 -2.94 14.65
C GLY A 111 1.30 -2.02 14.28
N ILE A 112 0.66 -2.24 13.13
CA ILE A 112 -0.48 -1.45 12.64
C ILE A 112 -1.69 -2.33 12.37
N GLN A 113 -2.85 -1.71 12.13
CA GLN A 113 -4.09 -2.40 11.80
C GLN A 113 -4.10 -2.92 10.34
N PRO A 114 -4.71 -4.08 10.06
CA PRO A 114 -4.81 -4.69 8.73
C PRO A 114 -5.91 -4.09 7.87
N ILE A 115 -5.91 -2.76 7.74
CA ILE A 115 -6.83 -2.02 6.86
C ILE A 115 -6.07 -0.90 6.15
N LEU A 116 -6.67 -0.35 5.10
CA LEU A 116 -6.09 0.81 4.41
C LEU A 116 -5.99 2.00 5.37
N THR A 117 -4.77 2.51 5.57
CA THR A 117 -4.50 3.63 6.47
C THR A 117 -4.18 4.91 5.71
N ASN A 118 -4.16 6.04 6.42
CA ASN A 118 -3.72 7.33 5.87
C ASN A 118 -2.25 7.28 5.40
N GLU A 119 -1.41 6.47 6.03
CA GLU A 119 -0.04 6.27 5.56
C GLU A 119 -0.03 5.66 4.14
N ASP A 120 -0.83 4.61 3.94
CA ASP A 120 -0.90 3.88 2.67
C ASP A 120 -1.48 4.75 1.56
N LEU A 121 -2.57 5.46 1.88
CA LEU A 121 -3.33 6.24 0.91
C LEU A 121 -2.64 7.57 0.53
N VAL A 122 -1.95 8.21 1.47
CA VAL A 122 -1.44 9.57 1.33
C VAL A 122 0.07 9.63 1.54
N LEU A 123 0.55 9.38 2.75
CA LEU A 123 1.92 9.74 3.14
C LEU A 123 3.00 8.97 2.36
N SER A 124 2.69 7.74 1.95
CA SER A 124 3.57 6.90 1.12
C SER A 124 3.12 6.80 -0.35
N ASN A 125 2.08 7.54 -0.75
CA ASN A 125 1.52 7.53 -2.12
C ASN A 125 1.57 8.88 -2.84
N CYS A 126 2.17 9.90 -2.22
CA CYS A 126 2.34 11.21 -2.82
C CYS A 126 3.81 11.47 -3.11
N ILE A 127 4.09 12.18 -4.21
CA ILE A 127 5.39 12.79 -4.46
C ILE A 127 5.17 14.32 -4.44
N PRO A 128 6.02 15.10 -3.76
CA PRO A 128 6.00 16.55 -3.89
C PRO A 128 6.27 16.92 -5.36
N SER A 129 5.33 17.62 -6.00
CA SER A 129 5.46 18.04 -7.41
C SER A 129 6.37 19.26 -7.58
N THR A 130 6.61 20.00 -6.49
CA THR A 130 7.62 21.06 -6.40
C THR A 130 8.23 21.03 -5.00
N LEU A 131 9.56 20.88 -4.92
CA LEU A 131 10.27 21.19 -3.68
C LEU A 131 10.07 22.68 -3.38
N PRO A 132 9.93 23.09 -2.10
CA PRO A 132 9.80 24.50 -1.77
C PRO A 132 11.07 25.22 -2.20
N THR A 133 11.00 25.96 -3.31
CA THR A 133 11.78 27.19 -3.48
C THR A 133 11.29 28.21 -2.46
N GLU A 134 12.02 29.30 -2.23
CA GLU A 134 11.79 30.29 -1.15
C GLU A 134 10.32 30.79 -0.98
N GLU A 135 9.43 30.51 -1.94
CA GLU A 135 7.98 30.69 -1.83
C GLU A 135 7.24 29.48 -1.20
N GLN A 136 6.49 29.79 -0.15
CA GLN A 136 5.98 28.94 0.93
C GLN A 136 4.87 27.91 0.58
N THR A 137 4.88 27.25 -0.59
CA THR A 137 3.79 26.31 -0.93
C THR A 137 4.28 24.95 -1.44
N LEU A 138 4.00 23.88 -0.68
CA LEU A 138 4.16 22.48 -1.10
C LEU A 138 2.98 22.07 -1.99
N ARG A 139 3.25 21.52 -3.18
CA ARG A 139 2.25 20.88 -4.06
C ARG A 139 2.49 19.38 -4.10
N TYR A 140 1.41 18.59 -4.15
CA TYR A 140 1.47 17.12 -4.18
C TYR A 140 0.85 16.57 -5.45
N SER A 141 1.39 15.45 -5.94
CA SER A 141 0.79 14.63 -6.98
C SER A 141 0.71 13.18 -6.49
N PHE A 142 -0.40 12.51 -6.82
CA PHE A 142 -0.60 11.09 -6.52
C PHE A 142 0.03 10.25 -7.64
N ILE A 143 0.65 9.13 -7.27
CA ILE A 143 1.22 8.14 -8.20
C ILE A 143 0.10 7.25 -8.74
#